data_AF-A0A958RX11-F1
#
_entry.id   AF-A0A958RX11-F1
#
_cell.length_a   1.000
_cell.length_b   1.000
_cell.length_c   1.000
_cell.angle_alpha   90.00
_cell.angle_beta   90.00
_cell.angle_gamma   90.00
#
_symmetry.space_group_name_H-M   'P 1'
#
loop_
_entity.id
_entity.type
_entity.pdbx_description
1 polymer ?
#
loop_
_entity_poly.entity_id
_entity_poly.type
_entity_poly.pdbx_seq_one_letter_code
_entity_poly.pdbx_strand_id
1 'polypeptide(L)' 'MAQKPSIPKGTRDFNAVEVAKRSYIMNIIKEQFELYGFQPIETPSFENSETLMGKYGDEGDRLIFKILNS' A
#
# COMPACT_ATOMS: atom_id res chain seq x y z
N MET A 1 7.70 -28.88 17.33
CA MET A 1 8.33 -27.63 17.83
C MET A 1 7.48 -26.47 17.34
N ALA A 2 7.13 -25.50 18.18
CA ALA A 2 6.35 -24.35 17.74
C ALA A 2 7.17 -23.51 16.77
N GLN A 3 6.61 -23.22 15.59
CA GLN A 3 7.26 -22.39 14.59
C GLN A 3 7.30 -20.94 15.10
N LYS A 4 8.49 -20.33 15.15
CA LYS A 4 8.61 -18.91 15.51
C LYS A 4 7.90 -18.07 14.44
N PRO A 5 7.06 -17.10 14.83
CA PRO A 5 6.47 -16.17 13.89
C PRO A 5 7.55 -15.43 13.10
N SER A 6 7.31 -15.21 11.81
CA SER A 6 8.16 -14.42 10.92
C SER A 6 7.29 -13.58 10.01
N ILE A 7 7.76 -12.39 9.66
CA ILE A 7 7.06 -11.51 8.71
C ILE A 7 7.19 -12.04 7.26
N PRO A 8 6.20 -11.78 6.38
CA PRO A 8 6.27 -12.18 4.98
C PRO A 8 7.50 -11.60 4.27
N LYS A 9 8.06 -12.36 3.31
CA LYS A 9 9.21 -11.91 2.51
C LYS A 9 8.88 -10.58 1.81
N GLY A 10 9.81 -9.63 1.86
CA GLY A 10 9.64 -8.30 1.26
C GLY A 10 8.93 -7.29 2.15
N THR A 11 8.56 -7.66 3.38
CA THR A 11 8.01 -6.75 4.40
C THR A 11 9.04 -6.45 5.49
N ARG A 12 8.82 -5.36 6.24
CA ARG A 12 9.64 -4.97 7.40
C ARG A 12 8.81 -4.18 8.40
N ASP A 13 9.16 -4.30 9.67
CA ASP A 13 8.63 -3.43 10.73
C ASP A 13 9.31 -2.05 10.68
N PHE A 14 8.62 -1.03 11.19
CA PHE A 14 9.16 0.32 11.34
C PHE A 14 9.15 0.72 12.81
N ASN A 15 10.28 1.24 13.28
CA ASN A 15 10.37 1.76 14.65
C ASN A 15 9.80 3.18 14.76
N ALA A 16 9.68 3.69 16.00
CA ALA A 16 9.11 5.00 16.27
C ALA A 16 9.81 6.15 15.52
N VAL A 17 11.14 6.10 15.39
CA VAL A 17 11.91 7.15 14.69
C VAL A 17 11.62 7.12 13.19
N GLU A 18 11.51 5.94 12.59
CA GLU A 18 11.17 5.79 11.17
C GLU A 18 9.75 6.24 10.88
N VAL A 19 8.79 5.87 11.73
CA VAL A 19 7.39 6.30 11.62
C VAL A 19 7.30 7.83 11.71
N ALA A 20 7.94 8.46 12.68
CA ALA A 20 7.93 9.91 12.84
C ALA A 20 8.47 10.64 11.59
N LYS A 21 9.57 10.17 11.01
CA LYS A 21 10.14 10.73 9.78
C LYS A 21 9.21 10.56 8.57
N ARG A 22 8.56 9.40 8.45
CA ARG A 22 7.59 9.14 7.37
C ARG A 22 6.37 10.04 7.48
N SER A 23 5.83 10.21 8.69
CA SER A 23 4.71 11.12 8.95
C SER A 23 5.05 12.57 8.59
N TYR A 24 6.25 13.04 8.94
CA TYR A 24 6.70 14.39 8.55
C TYR A 24 6.67 14.60 7.03
N ILE A 25 7.22 13.66 6.25
CA ILE A 25 7.20 13.73 4.79
C ILE A 25 5.77 13.73 4.25
N MET A 26 4.92 12.82 4.73
CA MET A 26 3.54 12.71 4.26
C MET A 26 2.72 13.96 4.58
N ASN A 27 2.95 14.59 5.73
CA ASN A 27 2.24 15.81 6.11
C ASN A 27 2.60 16.97 5.18
N ILE A 28 3.88 17.17 4.87
CA ILE A 28 4.30 18.21 3.92
C ILE A 28 3.60 18.01 2.57
N ILE A 29 3.58 16.78 2.04
CA ILE A 29 2.95 16.48 0.76
C ILE A 29 1.45 16.79 0.81
N LYS A 30 0.75 16.36 1.86
CA LYS A 30 -0.69 16.61 2.06
C LYS A 30 -1.00 18.10 2.13
N GLU A 31 -0.27 18.85 2.96
CA GLU A 31 -0.46 20.29 3.13
C GLU A 31 -0.30 21.04 1.80
N GLN A 32 0.67 20.64 0.97
CA GLN A 32 0.82 21.23 -0.37
C GLN A 32 -0.38 20.91 -1.26
N PHE A 33 -0.86 19.65 -1.32
CA PHE A 33 -2.06 19.33 -2.12
C PHE A 33 -3.30 20.09 -1.65
N GLU A 34 -3.51 20.22 -0.34
CA GLU A 34 -4.62 20.96 0.24
C GLU A 34 -4.56 22.46 -0.11
N LEU A 35 -3.37 23.05 -0.13
CA LEU A 35 -3.16 24.46 -0.55
C LEU A 35 -3.67 24.71 -1.97
N TYR A 36 -3.54 23.73 -2.86
CA TYR A 36 -4.02 23.81 -4.25
C TYR A 36 -5.47 23.35 -4.42
N GLY A 37 -6.20 23.12 -3.32
CA GLY A 37 -7.62 22.78 -3.32
C GLY A 37 -7.94 21.31 -3.61
N PHE A 38 -6.93 20.43 -3.66
CA PHE A 38 -7.18 19.00 -3.80
C PHE A 38 -7.79 18.43 -2.52
N GLN A 39 -8.77 17.55 -2.68
CA GLN A 39 -9.40 16.83 -1.57
C GLN A 39 -8.89 15.40 -1.51
N PRO A 40 -8.56 14.87 -0.32
CA PRO A 40 -8.15 13.49 -0.18
C PRO A 40 -9.34 12.55 -0.44
N ILE A 41 -9.06 11.44 -1.11
CA ILE A 41 -9.96 10.29 -1.19
C ILE A 41 -9.17 9.04 -0.83
N GLU A 42 -9.84 8.06 -0.24
CA GLU A 42 -9.26 6.77 0.07
C GLU A 42 -10.12 5.68 -0.57
N THR A 43 -9.46 4.64 -1.08
CA THR A 43 -10.11 3.46 -1.64
C THR A 43 -9.74 2.24 -0.80
N PRO A 44 -10.53 1.16 -0.85
CA PRO A 44 -10.14 -0.10 -0.24
C PRO A 44 -8.75 -0.57 -0.70
N SER A 45 -8.03 -1.29 0.17
CA SER A 45 -6.70 -1.84 -0.17
C SER A 45 -6.74 -2.94 -1.24
N PHE A 46 -7.92 -3.51 -1.47
CA PHE A 46 -8.15 -4.55 -2.48
C PHE A 46 -9.36 -4.16 -3.32
N GLU A 47 -9.26 -4.42 -4.62
CA GLU A 47 -10.33 -4.19 -5.60
C GLU A 47 -10.73 -5.51 -6.26
N ASN A 48 -11.90 -5.54 -6.91
CA ASN A 48 -12.30 -6.70 -7.70
C ASN A 48 -11.26 -7.00 -8.80
N SER A 49 -11.05 -8.28 -9.09
CA SER A 49 -10.08 -8.69 -10.13
C SER A 49 -10.42 -8.09 -11.50
N GLU A 50 -11.71 -7.98 -11.83
CA GLU A 50 -12.18 -7.34 -13.07
C GLU A 50 -11.80 -5.86 -13.19
N THR A 51 -11.62 -5.16 -12.06
CA THR A 51 -11.19 -3.76 -12.02
C THR A 51 -9.71 -3.61 -12.38
N LEU A 52 -8.88 -4.56 -11.94
CA LEU A 52 -7.41 -4.45 -12.02
C LEU A 52 -6.78 -5.17 -13.22
N MET A 53 -7.35 -6.27 -13.68
CA MET A 53 -6.76 -7.10 -14.75
C MET A 53 -6.80 -6.39 -16.12
N GLY A 54 -5.74 -6.59 -16.92
CA GLY A 54 -5.60 -6.00 -18.25
C GLY A 54 -5.25 -4.51 -18.28
N LYS A 55 -5.11 -3.85 -17.11
CA LYS A 55 -4.75 -2.42 -17.01
C LYS A 55 -3.24 -2.17 -17.07
N TYR A 56 -2.43 -3.17 -16.70
CA TYR A 56 -0.99 -3.01 -16.49
C TYR A 56 -0.14 -3.89 -17.42
N GLY A 57 -0.76 -4.48 -18.46
CA GLY A 57 -0.13 -5.43 -19.37
C GLY A 57 0.15 -6.79 -18.74
N ASP A 58 0.57 -7.75 -19.56
CA ASP A 58 0.73 -9.15 -19.16
C ASP A 58 1.76 -9.34 -18.02
N GLU A 59 2.79 -8.50 -17.98
CA GLU A 59 3.79 -8.53 -16.89
C GLU A 59 3.24 -7.93 -15.60
N GLY A 60 2.48 -6.83 -15.68
CA GLY A 60 1.87 -6.19 -14.51
C GLY A 60 0.82 -7.08 -13.84
N ASP A 61 0.02 -7.79 -14.63
CA ASP A 61 -1.02 -8.69 -14.11
C ASP A 61 -0.45 -9.87 -13.31
N ARG A 62 0.79 -10.28 -13.61
CA ARG A 62 1.51 -11.33 -12.86
C ARG A 62 2.01 -10.88 -11.48
N LEU A 63 2.10 -9.57 -11.26
CA LEU A 63 2.61 -8.99 -10.01
C LEU A 63 1.48 -8.66 -9.01
N ILE A 64 0.21 -8.80 -9.40
CA ILE A 64 -0.94 -8.53 -8.53
C ILE A 64 -1.10 -9.66 -7.49
N PHE A 65 -1.14 -9.27 -6.22
CA PHE A 65 -1.51 -10.19 -5.13
C PHE A 65 -3.00 -10.51 -5.20
N LYS A 66 -3.32 -11.78 -5.46
CA LYS A 66 -4.70 -12.26 -5.57
C LYS A 66 -5.17 -12.79 -4.22
N ILE A 67 -6.27 -12.25 -3.73
CA ILE A 67 -7.04 -12.88 -2.65
C ILE A 67 -7.83 -14.02 -3.30
N LEU A 68 -7.48 -15.26 -2.95
CA LEU A 68 -8.22 -16.43 -3.41
C LEU A 68 -9.50 -16.55 -2.59
N ASN A 69 -10.60 -16.93 -3.25
CA ASN A 69 -11.86 -17.19 -2.58
C ASN A 69 -11.67 -18.21 -1.44
N SER A 70 -12.31 -17.93 -0.29
CA SER A 70 -12.69 -18.98 0.66
C SER A 70 -13.97 -19.65 0.19
#